data_AF-A0A7X6VQZ6-F1
#
_entry.id   AF-A0A7X6VQZ6-F1
#
_cell.length_a   1.000
_cell.length_b   1.000
_cell.length_c   1.000
_cell.angle_alpha   90.00
_cell.angle_beta   90.00
_cell.angle_gamma   90.00
#
_symmetry.space_group_name_H-M   'P 1'
#
loop_
_entity.id
_entity.type
_entity.pdbx_description
1 polymer ?
#
loop_
_entity_poly.entity_id
_entity_poly.type
_entity_poly.pdbx_seq_one_letter_code
_entity_poly.pdbx_strand_id
1 'polypeptide(L)'
;YNFSYFYVDSHAIEGGKPIGVFSQDFVDDEVKIETFASTGLSTYRPYRLKDKNITVFGRNAMISHQVWSAVYGYPGDDDYREFHKHFEKSGFKYWKVTDRTKPMDKKVVYDRELAELKVKAHADHFIHSLENTSREAIKLGFHEPLIVGCYDTELFGHWWWEGVKWLNLVMRGVAQSDILGFVLPSQISDVKHEAEIFDSSWGLGGKHFVWENKETTWMWDTIKKAGSEYEKLNSLDMTSDIVKRAKTMALKELMLVQSSDWLFMVTNNLTKDYAMKRFFEHYTKFLRIVDVLQENQIDEEFIEWLTRTEHEDDIFL
;
A
#
# COMPACT_ATOMS: atom_id res chain seq x y z
N TYR A 1 3.73 -15.84 -15.74
CA TYR A 1 3.28 -15.82 -14.33
C TYR A 1 1.78 -16.06 -14.28
N ASN A 2 1.30 -16.99 -13.45
CA ASN A 2 -0.09 -17.45 -13.42
C ASN A 2 -0.89 -16.75 -12.29
N PHE A 3 -0.94 -15.42 -12.31
CA PHE A 3 -1.73 -14.65 -11.33
C PHE A 3 -3.21 -14.79 -11.65
N SER A 4 -4.01 -15.23 -10.68
CA SER A 4 -5.45 -15.47 -10.87
C SER A 4 -6.33 -14.29 -10.46
N TYR A 5 -5.84 -13.38 -9.63
CA TYR A 5 -6.60 -12.21 -9.19
C TYR A 5 -5.73 -11.05 -8.69
N PHE A 6 -6.32 -9.86 -8.59
CA PHE A 6 -5.76 -8.67 -7.92
C PHE A 6 -6.87 -7.74 -7.41
N TYR A 7 -6.47 -6.67 -6.72
CA TYR A 7 -7.38 -5.69 -6.12
C TYR A 7 -7.23 -4.32 -6.77
N VAL A 8 -8.32 -3.57 -6.82
CA VAL A 8 -8.36 -2.17 -7.30
C VAL A 8 -9.19 -1.33 -6.34
N ASP A 9 -8.99 -0.01 -6.39
CA ASP A 9 -9.83 0.92 -5.63
C ASP A 9 -11.24 1.03 -6.26
N SER A 10 -12.23 1.53 -5.51
CA SER A 10 -13.63 1.48 -5.95
C SER A 10 -13.87 2.19 -7.29
N HIS A 11 -13.24 3.34 -7.52
CA HIS A 11 -13.43 4.13 -8.74
C HIS A 11 -12.90 3.44 -10.00
N ALA A 12 -11.99 2.48 -9.87
CA ALA A 12 -11.51 1.69 -11.00
C ALA A 12 -12.61 0.81 -11.60
N ILE A 13 -13.59 0.41 -10.78
CA ILE A 13 -14.74 -0.43 -11.17
C ILE A 13 -16.00 0.42 -11.31
N GLU A 14 -16.38 1.21 -10.30
CA GLU A 14 -17.66 1.92 -10.22
C GLU A 14 -17.66 3.23 -11.03
N GLY A 15 -16.47 3.76 -11.30
CA GLY A 15 -16.28 5.14 -11.73
C GLY A 15 -16.48 6.13 -10.57
N GLY A 16 -16.80 7.38 -10.88
CA GLY A 16 -17.02 8.42 -9.88
C GLY A 16 -15.73 9.02 -9.33
N LYS A 17 -15.78 9.54 -8.11
CA LYS A 17 -14.61 10.16 -7.45
C LYS A 17 -13.87 9.13 -6.58
N PRO A 18 -12.53 9.18 -6.53
CA PRO A 18 -11.73 8.32 -5.67
C PRO A 18 -12.06 8.46 -4.19
N ILE A 19 -11.88 7.38 -3.41
CA ILE A 19 -12.13 7.37 -1.96
C ILE A 19 -11.15 8.27 -1.22
N GLY A 20 -9.88 8.33 -1.66
CA GLY A 20 -8.82 9.11 -1.01
C GLY A 20 -9.09 10.62 -0.90
N VAL A 21 -10.08 11.13 -1.64
CA VAL A 21 -10.57 12.51 -1.56
C VAL A 21 -11.18 12.84 -0.18
N PHE A 22 -11.66 11.83 0.54
CA PHE A 22 -12.38 12.01 1.80
C PHE A 22 -11.50 11.86 3.06
N SER A 23 -10.21 11.53 2.91
CA SER A 23 -9.33 11.17 4.03
C SER A 23 -8.33 12.25 4.48
N GLN A 24 -8.05 13.32 3.74
CA GLN A 24 -7.07 14.35 4.16
C GLN A 24 -7.29 15.77 3.61
N ASP A 25 -6.97 16.76 4.45
CA ASP A 25 -6.85 18.21 4.19
C ASP A 25 -5.59 18.60 3.38
N PHE A 26 -4.95 17.68 2.67
CA PHE A 26 -3.83 17.97 1.77
C PHE A 26 -4.34 18.16 0.34
N VAL A 27 -5.16 19.20 0.14
CA VAL A 27 -5.33 19.75 -1.19
C VAL A 27 -4.21 20.77 -1.37
N ASP A 28 -3.03 20.27 -1.74
CA ASP A 28 -2.16 21.09 -2.56
C ASP A 28 -2.96 21.42 -3.84
N ASP A 29 -3.05 22.70 -4.21
CA ASP A 29 -3.83 23.16 -5.38
C ASP A 29 -3.38 22.46 -6.69
N GLU A 30 -2.23 21.78 -6.66
CA GLU A 30 -1.68 20.99 -7.76
C GLU A 30 -2.30 19.59 -7.93
N VAL A 31 -2.98 19.04 -6.92
CA VAL A 31 -3.56 17.69 -7.01
C VAL A 31 -4.90 17.72 -7.74
N LYS A 32 -4.90 17.31 -9.01
CA LYS A 32 -6.15 17.10 -9.75
C LYS A 32 -6.83 15.82 -9.27
N ILE A 33 -7.98 16.00 -8.60
CA ILE A 33 -8.88 14.89 -8.27
C ILE A 33 -9.58 14.45 -9.55
N GLU A 34 -9.29 13.25 -10.00
CA GLU A 34 -9.91 12.67 -11.19
C GLU A 34 -11.37 12.33 -10.93
N THR A 35 -12.21 12.48 -11.95
CA THR A 35 -13.59 12.00 -11.93
C THR A 35 -13.77 11.02 -13.08
N PHE A 36 -14.02 9.76 -12.73
CA PHE A 36 -14.16 8.66 -13.66
C PHE A 36 -15.61 8.56 -14.13
N ALA A 37 -15.82 8.21 -15.41
CA ALA A 37 -17.17 7.98 -15.92
C ALA A 37 -17.83 6.83 -15.15
N SER A 38 -19.08 7.03 -14.72
CA SER A 38 -19.81 5.97 -14.02
C SER A 38 -20.01 4.78 -14.96
N THR A 39 -19.69 3.59 -14.47
CA THR A 39 -19.75 2.35 -15.25
C THR A 39 -21.08 1.60 -15.06
N GLY A 40 -21.85 1.97 -14.02
CA GLY A 40 -22.99 1.18 -13.54
C GLY A 40 -22.59 -0.13 -12.85
N LEU A 41 -21.30 -0.40 -12.66
CA LEU A 41 -20.78 -1.54 -11.91
C LEU A 41 -20.70 -1.20 -10.42
N SER A 42 -20.51 -2.24 -9.60
CA SER A 42 -20.38 -2.12 -8.15
C SER A 42 -19.31 -3.06 -7.61
N THR A 43 -18.63 -2.61 -6.55
CA THR A 43 -17.67 -3.37 -5.72
C THR A 43 -18.31 -4.48 -4.88
N TYR A 44 -19.65 -4.61 -4.88
CA TYR A 44 -20.36 -5.72 -4.21
C TYR A 44 -20.21 -7.09 -4.88
N ARG A 45 -19.44 -7.21 -5.96
CA ARG A 45 -19.13 -8.48 -6.60
C ARG A 45 -17.77 -8.40 -7.31
N PRO A 46 -17.10 -9.54 -7.54
CA PRO A 46 -15.91 -9.59 -8.39
C PRO A 46 -16.25 -9.49 -9.88
N TYR A 47 -15.25 -9.14 -10.68
CA TYR A 47 -15.32 -9.15 -12.14
C TYR A 47 -14.15 -9.92 -12.74
N ARG A 48 -14.35 -10.51 -13.90
CA ARG A 48 -13.26 -10.98 -14.76
C ARG A 48 -12.79 -9.81 -15.61
N LEU A 49 -11.48 -9.59 -15.69
CA LEU A 49 -10.94 -8.59 -16.60
C LEU A 49 -11.25 -9.02 -18.04
N LYS A 50 -11.80 -8.10 -18.84
CA LYS A 50 -12.19 -8.39 -20.23
C LYS A 50 -11.04 -9.05 -21.01
N ASP A 51 -11.36 -10.11 -21.74
CA ASP A 51 -10.43 -10.91 -22.55
C ASP A 51 -9.25 -11.56 -21.77
N LYS A 52 -9.33 -11.61 -20.43
CA LYS A 52 -8.31 -12.21 -19.56
C LYS A 52 -8.94 -13.16 -18.56
N ASN A 53 -8.21 -14.20 -18.17
CA ASN A 53 -8.63 -15.10 -17.09
C ASN A 53 -8.09 -14.64 -15.73
N ILE A 54 -8.35 -13.38 -15.38
CA ILE A 54 -7.89 -12.75 -14.14
C ILE A 54 -9.09 -12.09 -13.47
N THR A 55 -9.30 -12.39 -12.19
CA THR A 55 -10.37 -11.80 -11.39
C THR A 55 -9.90 -10.48 -10.76
N VAL A 56 -10.76 -9.47 -10.75
CA VAL A 56 -10.53 -8.19 -10.09
C VAL A 56 -11.54 -7.99 -8.96
N PHE A 57 -11.03 -7.58 -7.81
CA PHE A 57 -11.80 -7.27 -6.61
C PHE A 57 -11.72 -5.77 -6.31
N GLY A 58 -12.87 -5.13 -6.15
CA GLY A 58 -12.94 -3.72 -5.80
C GLY A 58 -12.96 -3.50 -4.29
N ARG A 59 -12.08 -2.64 -3.79
CA ARG A 59 -12.13 -2.15 -2.41
C ARG A 59 -13.47 -1.43 -2.17
N ASN A 60 -14.19 -1.83 -1.14
CA ASN A 60 -15.46 -1.18 -0.79
C ASN A 60 -15.22 0.13 -0.05
N ALA A 61 -15.77 1.22 -0.59
CA ALA A 61 -15.57 2.59 -0.08
C ALA A 61 -16.08 2.78 1.35
N MET A 62 -17.27 2.26 1.64
CA MET A 62 -17.98 2.51 2.90
C MET A 62 -17.18 1.97 4.09
N ILE A 63 -16.80 0.69 4.04
CA ILE A 63 -16.06 0.04 5.13
C ILE A 63 -14.61 0.53 5.24
N SER A 64 -14.03 0.97 4.13
CA SER A 64 -12.69 1.51 4.10
C SER A 64 -12.64 2.85 4.81
N HIS A 65 -13.57 3.76 4.50
CA HIS A 65 -13.65 5.08 5.13
C HIS A 65 -13.87 4.99 6.64
N GLN A 66 -14.69 4.04 7.10
CA GLN A 66 -14.99 3.87 8.53
C GLN A 66 -13.76 3.53 9.39
N VAL A 67 -12.70 2.96 8.80
CA VAL A 67 -11.46 2.64 9.50
C VAL A 67 -10.36 3.68 9.18
N TRP A 68 -10.24 4.10 7.91
CA TRP A 68 -9.14 4.96 7.44
C TRP A 68 -9.39 6.47 7.56
N SER A 69 -10.61 6.91 7.84
CA SER A 69 -10.89 8.35 7.91
C SER A 69 -10.10 9.01 9.05
N ALA A 70 -9.27 10.01 8.71
CA ALA A 70 -8.54 10.79 9.70
C ALA A 70 -9.46 11.61 10.62
N VAL A 71 -10.72 11.82 10.22
CA VAL A 71 -11.71 12.64 10.94
C VAL A 71 -12.72 11.79 11.71
N TYR A 72 -13.17 10.66 11.14
CA TYR A 72 -14.23 9.84 11.72
C TYR A 72 -13.83 8.38 11.99
N GLY A 73 -12.65 7.96 11.54
CA GLY A 73 -12.18 6.59 11.67
C GLY A 73 -11.89 6.21 13.11
N TYR A 74 -12.10 4.94 13.45
CA TYR A 74 -11.88 4.42 14.81
C TYR A 74 -10.50 4.74 15.40
N PRO A 75 -9.37 4.68 14.64
CA PRO A 75 -8.03 4.91 15.20
C PRO A 75 -7.84 6.25 15.94
N GLY A 76 -8.63 7.27 15.62
CA GLY A 76 -8.55 8.57 16.28
C GLY A 76 -9.51 8.75 17.46
N ASP A 77 -10.08 7.68 18.02
CA ASP A 77 -10.87 7.78 19.25
C ASP A 77 -10.01 8.31 20.42
N ASP A 78 -10.61 9.18 21.23
CA ASP A 78 -9.94 9.88 22.33
C ASP A 78 -9.33 8.94 23.38
N ASP A 79 -9.83 7.72 23.50
CA ASP A 79 -9.33 6.73 24.46
C ASP A 79 -8.24 5.80 23.89
N TYR A 80 -7.95 5.86 22.58
CA TYR A 80 -6.87 5.08 21.98
C TYR A 80 -5.50 5.70 22.16
N ARG A 81 -4.45 4.88 22.07
CA ARG A 81 -3.08 5.31 22.32
C ARG A 81 -2.59 6.29 21.25
N GLU A 82 -2.08 7.43 21.68
CA GLU A 82 -1.53 8.47 20.79
C GLU A 82 -0.22 7.99 20.16
N PHE A 83 -0.18 7.95 18.82
CA PHE A 83 0.97 7.47 18.08
C PHE A 83 2.14 8.46 18.13
N HIS A 84 1.85 9.76 18.07
CA HIS A 84 2.87 10.80 17.85
C HIS A 84 3.56 11.26 19.14
N LYS A 85 2.96 10.99 20.31
CA LYS A 85 3.53 11.38 21.60
C LYS A 85 4.30 10.22 22.23
N HIS A 86 5.60 10.40 22.32
CA HIS A 86 6.52 9.44 22.92
C HIS A 86 7.35 10.06 24.04
N PHE A 87 7.77 9.23 24.98
CA PHE A 87 8.67 9.63 26.06
C PHE A 87 10.09 9.77 25.52
N GLU A 88 10.67 10.96 25.58
CA GLU A 88 11.94 11.35 24.94
C GLU A 88 13.07 10.33 25.14
N LYS A 89 13.20 9.75 26.34
CA LYS A 89 14.30 8.82 26.65
C LYS A 89 14.10 7.41 26.12
N SER A 90 12.86 6.94 26.03
CA SER A 90 12.56 5.52 25.76
C SER A 90 11.85 5.27 24.43
N GLY A 91 11.27 6.31 23.82
CA GLY A 91 10.37 6.17 22.67
C GLY A 91 9.00 5.57 23.01
N PHE A 92 8.74 5.15 24.26
CA PHE A 92 7.46 4.58 24.66
C PHE A 92 6.32 5.60 24.65
N LYS A 93 5.14 5.12 24.26
CA LYS A 93 3.93 5.93 24.06
C LYS A 93 2.97 5.69 25.21
N TYR A 94 2.89 6.66 26.13
CA TYR A 94 2.13 6.53 27.38
C TYR A 94 0.84 7.36 27.42
N TRP A 95 0.47 8.01 26.33
CA TRP A 95 -0.66 8.93 26.26
C TRP A 95 -1.72 8.43 25.31
N LYS A 96 -2.95 8.91 25.50
CA LYS A 96 -4.07 8.68 24.60
C LYS A 96 -4.32 9.88 23.71
N VAL A 97 -5.04 9.67 22.60
CA VAL A 97 -5.41 10.70 21.63
C VAL A 97 -6.08 11.87 22.34
N THR A 98 -6.92 11.62 23.36
CA THR A 98 -7.60 12.61 24.22
C THR A 98 -8.61 13.51 23.52
N ASP A 99 -8.21 14.06 22.38
CA ASP A 99 -8.92 14.92 21.45
C ASP A 99 -7.99 15.07 20.24
N ARG A 100 -8.52 14.89 19.03
CA ARG A 100 -7.74 14.98 17.78
C ARG A 100 -7.14 16.38 17.57
N THR A 101 -7.77 17.42 18.10
CA THR A 101 -7.40 18.83 17.90
C THR A 101 -6.47 19.37 19.00
N LYS A 102 -6.34 18.66 20.13
CA LYS A 102 -5.53 19.14 21.25
C LYS A 102 -4.03 19.04 20.96
N PRO A 103 -3.24 20.06 21.36
CA PRO A 103 -1.79 19.99 21.26
C PRO A 103 -1.20 18.85 22.12
N MET A 104 0.01 18.42 21.77
CA MET A 104 0.65 17.25 22.39
C MET A 104 0.87 17.40 23.91
N ASP A 105 1.09 18.60 24.43
CA ASP A 105 1.24 18.85 25.87
C ASP A 105 -0.05 18.59 26.67
N LYS A 106 -1.22 18.65 26.02
CA LYS A 106 -2.54 18.42 26.63
C LYS A 106 -3.03 16.98 26.58
N LYS A 107 -2.31 16.09 25.89
CA LYS A 107 -2.66 14.66 25.81
C LYS A 107 -2.53 14.02 27.19
N VAL A 108 -3.56 13.29 27.61
CA VAL A 108 -3.68 12.63 28.92
C VAL A 108 -3.06 11.23 28.88
N VAL A 109 -2.71 10.69 30.05
CA VAL A 109 -2.17 9.33 30.19
C VAL A 109 -3.15 8.30 29.63
N TYR A 110 -2.61 7.30 28.94
CA TYR A 110 -3.37 6.21 28.36
C TYR A 110 -4.01 5.33 29.44
N ASP A 111 -5.29 5.04 29.26
CA ASP A 111 -6.06 4.11 30.09
C ASP A 111 -6.45 2.90 29.25
N ARG A 112 -5.87 1.75 29.60
CA ARG A 112 -6.08 0.51 28.86
C ARG A 112 -7.51 0.00 28.98
N GLU A 113 -8.16 0.17 30.12
CA GLU A 113 -9.52 -0.35 30.34
C GLU A 113 -10.53 0.41 29.48
N LEU A 114 -10.41 1.75 29.43
CA LEU A 114 -11.22 2.58 28.54
C LEU A 114 -11.01 2.23 27.07
N ALA A 115 -9.75 2.07 26.65
CA ALA A 115 -9.43 1.66 25.29
C ALA A 115 -10.04 0.29 24.94
N GLU A 116 -10.01 -0.68 25.86
CA GLU A 116 -10.62 -2.00 25.65
C GLU A 116 -12.16 -1.94 25.55
N LEU A 117 -12.83 -1.03 26.26
CA LEU A 117 -14.26 -0.77 26.08
C LEU A 117 -14.56 -0.20 24.69
N LYS A 118 -13.76 0.76 24.21
CA LYS A 118 -13.89 1.32 22.86
C LYS A 118 -13.65 0.30 21.76
N VAL A 119 -12.65 -0.57 21.93
CA VAL A 119 -12.39 -1.69 21.00
C VAL A 119 -13.63 -2.55 20.80
N LYS A 120 -14.32 -2.92 21.89
CA LYS A 120 -15.56 -3.72 21.80
C LYS A 120 -16.65 -2.94 21.06
N ALA A 121 -16.92 -1.70 21.46
CA ALA A 121 -17.94 -0.87 20.83
C ALA A 121 -17.69 -0.64 19.33
N HIS A 122 -16.44 -0.40 18.93
CA HIS A 122 -16.07 -0.21 17.53
C HIS A 122 -16.08 -1.51 16.72
N ALA A 123 -15.74 -2.64 17.33
CA ALA A 123 -15.87 -3.94 16.67
C ALA A 123 -17.35 -4.24 16.40
N ASP A 124 -18.21 -4.07 17.41
CA ASP A 124 -19.66 -4.26 17.29
C ASP A 124 -20.23 -3.32 16.22
N HIS A 125 -19.91 -2.02 16.27
CA HIS A 125 -20.37 -1.07 15.25
C HIS A 125 -19.93 -1.49 13.83
N PHE A 126 -18.69 -1.94 13.67
CA PHE A 126 -18.18 -2.34 12.36
C PHE A 126 -18.90 -3.58 11.81
N ILE A 127 -19.16 -4.57 12.66
CA ILE A 127 -19.94 -5.76 12.29
C ILE A 127 -21.35 -5.36 11.85
N HIS A 128 -22.06 -4.53 12.64
CA HIS A 128 -23.39 -4.02 12.23
C HIS A 128 -23.33 -3.24 10.92
N SER A 129 -22.24 -2.50 10.69
CA SER A 129 -22.02 -1.78 9.42
C SER A 129 -21.88 -2.74 8.24
N LEU A 130 -21.15 -3.86 8.41
CA LEU A 130 -21.04 -4.92 7.40
C LEU A 130 -22.39 -5.57 7.12
N GLU A 131 -23.15 -5.90 8.16
CA GLU A 131 -24.49 -6.48 8.04
C GLU A 131 -25.44 -5.55 7.29
N ASN A 132 -25.48 -4.27 7.65
CA ASN A 132 -26.29 -3.27 6.96
C ASN A 132 -25.86 -3.09 5.50
N THR A 133 -24.54 -3.01 5.24
CA THR A 133 -23.98 -2.91 3.90
C THR A 133 -24.41 -4.11 3.04
N SER A 134 -24.35 -5.32 3.59
CA SER A 134 -24.81 -6.53 2.93
C SER A 134 -26.32 -6.50 2.62
N ARG A 135 -27.15 -6.06 3.57
CA ARG A 135 -28.61 -5.95 3.38
C ARG A 135 -28.96 -4.93 2.28
N GLU A 136 -28.26 -3.79 2.24
CA GLU A 136 -28.47 -2.80 1.18
C GLU A 136 -28.01 -3.33 -0.18
N ALA A 137 -26.88 -4.03 -0.25
CA ALA A 137 -26.44 -4.66 -1.50
C ALA A 137 -27.47 -5.68 -2.03
N ILE A 138 -28.07 -6.48 -1.14
CA ILE A 138 -29.15 -7.41 -1.52
C ILE A 138 -30.36 -6.67 -2.09
N LYS A 139 -30.77 -5.55 -1.50
CA LYS A 139 -31.87 -4.70 -2.02
C LYS A 139 -31.57 -4.15 -3.42
N LEU A 140 -30.29 -3.89 -3.71
CA LEU A 140 -29.83 -3.45 -5.03
C LEU A 140 -29.71 -4.59 -6.07
N GLY A 141 -30.00 -5.85 -5.67
CA GLY A 141 -30.00 -7.01 -6.56
C GLY A 141 -28.74 -7.88 -6.49
N PHE A 142 -27.83 -7.64 -5.54
CA PHE A 142 -26.66 -8.50 -5.32
C PHE A 142 -27.03 -9.64 -4.36
N HIS A 143 -27.36 -10.82 -4.90
CA HIS A 143 -27.83 -11.97 -4.09
C HIS A 143 -26.77 -12.53 -3.12
N GLU A 144 -25.49 -12.45 -3.49
CA GLU A 144 -24.34 -12.85 -2.67
C GLU A 144 -23.31 -11.72 -2.69
N PRO A 145 -23.52 -10.65 -1.91
CA PRO A 145 -22.66 -9.48 -1.96
C PRO A 145 -21.29 -9.79 -1.34
N LEU A 146 -20.23 -9.42 -2.05
CA LEU A 146 -18.85 -9.47 -1.57
C LEU A 146 -18.43 -8.09 -1.08
N ILE A 147 -17.86 -8.00 0.12
CA ILE A 147 -17.33 -6.77 0.70
C ILE A 147 -15.84 -6.94 0.92
N VAL A 148 -15.02 -6.12 0.24
CA VAL A 148 -13.57 -6.20 0.30
C VAL A 148 -13.00 -4.98 1.02
N GLY A 149 -12.34 -5.21 2.15
CA GLY A 149 -11.60 -4.19 2.89
C GLY A 149 -10.10 -4.35 2.70
N CYS A 150 -9.44 -3.34 2.12
CA CYS A 150 -7.99 -3.30 1.94
C CYS A 150 -7.38 -2.27 2.90
N TYR A 151 -6.40 -2.70 3.68
CA TYR A 151 -5.75 -1.90 4.72
C TYR A 151 -4.25 -2.22 4.77
N ASP A 152 -3.42 -1.22 5.00
CA ASP A 152 -2.00 -1.44 5.32
C ASP A 152 -1.88 -2.20 6.63
N THR A 153 -0.98 -3.19 6.67
CA THR A 153 -0.90 -4.12 7.80
C THR A 153 -0.46 -3.41 9.08
N GLU A 154 0.46 -2.46 8.95
CA GLU A 154 0.99 -1.63 10.03
C GLU A 154 -0.09 -0.74 10.66
N LEU A 155 -1.25 -0.56 10.01
CA LEU A 155 -2.37 0.10 10.66
C LEU A 155 -2.70 -0.60 11.98
N PHE A 156 -2.74 -1.93 11.99
CA PHE A 156 -3.17 -2.70 13.15
C PHE A 156 -1.98 -3.03 14.06
N GLY A 157 -1.90 -2.35 15.19
CA GLY A 157 -0.91 -2.58 16.24
C GLY A 157 0.32 -1.69 16.16
N HIS A 158 0.57 -1.00 15.05
CA HIS A 158 1.61 0.04 14.98
C HIS A 158 0.99 1.44 15.02
N TRP A 159 0.29 1.86 13.97
CA TRP A 159 -0.38 3.17 13.90
C TRP A 159 -1.57 3.24 14.86
N TRP A 160 -2.46 2.25 14.79
CA TRP A 160 -3.56 2.06 15.71
C TRP A 160 -3.23 0.90 16.67
N TRP A 161 -2.78 1.24 17.88
CA TRP A 161 -2.29 0.25 18.83
C TRP A 161 -3.31 -0.86 19.15
N GLU A 162 -4.57 -0.48 19.31
CA GLU A 162 -5.65 -1.39 19.65
C GLU A 162 -6.18 -2.19 18.44
N GLY A 163 -5.72 -1.86 17.23
CA GLY A 163 -6.23 -2.41 15.98
C GLY A 163 -6.17 -3.94 15.88
N VAL A 164 -5.14 -4.57 16.45
CA VAL A 164 -5.05 -6.05 16.48
C VAL A 164 -6.16 -6.66 17.34
N LYS A 165 -6.46 -6.06 18.50
CA LYS A 165 -7.54 -6.54 19.37
C LYS A 165 -8.90 -6.34 18.71
N TRP A 166 -9.10 -5.18 18.07
CA TRP A 166 -10.30 -4.90 17.29
C TRP A 166 -10.49 -5.91 16.17
N LEU A 167 -9.45 -6.21 15.39
CA LEU A 167 -9.52 -7.15 14.27
C LEU A 167 -9.92 -8.56 14.76
N ASN A 168 -9.37 -9.02 15.89
CA ASN A 168 -9.76 -10.28 16.52
C ASN A 168 -11.25 -10.29 16.92
N LEU A 169 -11.77 -9.19 17.49
CA LEU A 169 -13.21 -9.12 17.83
C LEU A 169 -14.09 -9.10 16.59
N VAL A 170 -13.72 -8.35 15.55
CA VAL A 170 -14.43 -8.34 14.27
C VAL A 170 -14.48 -9.74 13.65
N MET A 171 -13.34 -10.44 13.61
CA MET A 171 -13.30 -11.81 13.07
C MET A 171 -14.20 -12.77 13.84
N ARG A 172 -14.21 -12.68 15.18
CA ARG A 172 -15.09 -13.50 16.04
C ARG A 172 -16.56 -13.17 15.84
N GLY A 173 -16.89 -11.88 15.74
CA GLY A 173 -18.26 -11.45 15.51
C GLY A 173 -18.79 -11.83 14.13
N VAL A 174 -17.98 -11.70 13.08
CA VAL A 174 -18.34 -12.20 11.74
C VAL A 174 -18.55 -13.71 11.76
N ALA A 175 -17.71 -14.48 12.46
CA ALA A 175 -17.89 -15.92 12.59
C ALA A 175 -19.15 -16.33 13.39
N GLN A 176 -19.75 -15.42 14.14
CA GLN A 176 -20.99 -15.63 14.89
C GLN A 176 -22.23 -15.05 14.17
N SER A 177 -22.05 -14.26 13.12
CA SER A 177 -23.15 -13.67 12.36
C SER A 177 -23.81 -14.73 11.48
N ASP A 178 -25.14 -14.73 11.44
CA ASP A 178 -25.91 -15.64 10.58
C ASP A 178 -25.91 -15.23 9.10
N ILE A 179 -25.42 -14.02 8.78
CA ILE A 179 -25.49 -13.44 7.42
C ILE A 179 -24.14 -13.03 6.84
N LEU A 180 -23.07 -13.06 7.63
CA LEU A 180 -21.73 -12.74 7.18
C LEU A 180 -20.84 -13.99 7.21
N GLY A 181 -19.86 -14.04 6.31
CA GLY A 181 -18.85 -15.09 6.28
C GLY A 181 -17.58 -14.59 5.62
N PHE A 182 -16.44 -15.14 6.05
CA PHE A 182 -15.18 -14.92 5.34
C PHE A 182 -15.02 -15.92 4.21
N VAL A 183 -14.47 -15.44 3.10
CA VAL A 183 -14.11 -16.26 1.95
C VAL A 183 -12.72 -15.88 1.48
N LEU A 184 -11.90 -16.86 1.11
CA LEU A 184 -10.62 -16.59 0.48
C LEU A 184 -10.85 -16.21 -1.00
N PRO A 185 -10.12 -15.24 -1.56
CA PRO A 185 -10.24 -14.88 -2.97
C PRO A 185 -10.08 -16.07 -3.92
N SER A 186 -9.23 -17.05 -3.57
CA SER A 186 -9.01 -18.27 -4.35
C SER A 186 -10.17 -19.27 -4.34
N GLN A 187 -11.11 -19.14 -3.38
CA GLN A 187 -12.32 -19.96 -3.32
C GLN A 187 -13.46 -19.40 -4.16
N ILE A 188 -13.33 -18.14 -4.60
CA ILE A 188 -14.29 -17.49 -5.49
C ILE A 188 -14.02 -17.99 -6.91
N SER A 189 -14.88 -18.89 -7.38
CA SER A 189 -14.85 -19.46 -8.73
C SER A 189 -16.01 -18.93 -9.58
N ASP A 190 -15.99 -19.21 -10.89
CA ASP A 190 -17.08 -18.91 -11.81
C ASP A 190 -17.52 -17.44 -11.86
N VAL A 191 -16.55 -16.51 -11.88
CA VAL A 191 -16.82 -15.06 -12.05
C VAL A 191 -17.34 -14.80 -13.48
N LYS A 192 -18.66 -14.65 -13.61
CA LYS A 192 -19.37 -14.50 -14.91
C LYS A 192 -19.37 -13.08 -15.47
N HIS A 193 -19.23 -12.07 -14.62
CA HIS A 193 -19.32 -10.67 -15.02
C HIS A 193 -17.96 -10.17 -15.47
N GLU A 194 -17.91 -9.49 -16.60
CA GLU A 194 -16.69 -8.85 -17.10
C GLU A 194 -16.67 -7.36 -16.82
N ALA A 195 -15.47 -6.80 -16.64
CA ALA A 195 -15.25 -5.38 -16.55
C ALA A 195 -14.00 -4.97 -17.34
N GLU A 196 -14.08 -3.82 -17.98
CA GLU A 196 -12.89 -3.00 -18.27
C GLU A 196 -12.67 -2.10 -17.06
N ILE A 197 -11.45 -2.09 -16.53
CA ILE A 197 -11.09 -1.26 -15.37
C ILE A 197 -10.37 -0.01 -15.82
N PHE A 198 -10.61 1.10 -15.13
CA PHE A 198 -9.86 2.32 -15.40
C PHE A 198 -8.42 2.21 -14.89
N ASP A 199 -7.49 2.77 -15.66
CA ASP A 199 -6.14 3.05 -15.18
C ASP A 199 -6.21 3.99 -13.97
N SER A 200 -5.74 3.50 -12.84
CA SER A 200 -5.98 4.10 -11.53
C SER A 200 -5.02 3.56 -10.48
N SER A 201 -5.01 4.24 -9.34
CA SER A 201 -4.40 3.76 -8.11
C SER A 201 -5.33 4.02 -6.93
N TRP A 202 -5.02 3.40 -5.79
CA TRP A 202 -5.63 3.73 -4.49
C TRP A 202 -4.98 4.93 -3.77
N GLY A 203 -4.03 5.62 -4.44
CA GLY A 203 -3.34 6.79 -3.91
C GLY A 203 -4.15 8.08 -4.07
N LEU A 204 -3.57 9.19 -3.59
CA LEU A 204 -4.19 10.51 -3.66
C LEU A 204 -4.53 10.89 -5.13
N GLY A 205 -5.76 11.37 -5.35
CA GLY A 205 -6.25 11.73 -6.68
C GLY A 205 -6.70 10.55 -7.56
N GLY A 206 -6.52 9.30 -7.11
CA GLY A 206 -7.03 8.09 -7.77
C GLY A 206 -6.27 7.62 -9.02
N LYS A 207 -5.16 8.28 -9.36
CA LYS A 207 -4.23 7.91 -10.43
C LYS A 207 -2.79 8.00 -9.92
N HIS A 208 -1.85 8.46 -10.75
CA HIS A 208 -0.42 8.26 -10.53
C HIS A 208 0.26 9.41 -9.81
N PHE A 209 -0.45 10.49 -9.48
CA PHE A 209 0.13 11.75 -8.95
C PHE A 209 1.11 11.55 -7.80
N VAL A 210 0.81 10.63 -6.88
CA VAL A 210 1.69 10.33 -5.73
C VAL A 210 3.09 9.87 -6.16
N TRP A 211 3.22 9.21 -7.31
CA TRP A 211 4.49 8.71 -7.84
C TRP A 211 4.94 9.45 -9.11
N GLU A 212 4.06 10.17 -9.79
CA GLU A 212 4.35 10.90 -11.02
C GLU A 212 3.88 12.35 -10.89
N ASN A 213 4.82 13.21 -10.55
CA ASN A 213 4.64 14.65 -10.43
C ASN A 213 5.97 15.37 -10.69
N LYS A 214 5.95 16.70 -10.62
CA LYS A 214 7.12 17.56 -10.89
C LYS A 214 8.37 17.21 -10.05
N GLU A 215 8.20 16.68 -8.84
CA GLU A 215 9.30 16.35 -7.94
C GLU A 215 9.91 14.97 -8.22
N THR A 216 9.18 14.09 -8.89
CA THR A 216 9.55 12.68 -9.12
C THR A 216 9.79 12.34 -10.60
N THR A 217 9.45 13.22 -11.55
CA THR A 217 9.69 13.00 -13.00
C THR A 217 11.13 12.60 -13.31
N TRP A 218 12.13 13.25 -12.71
CA TRP A 218 13.54 12.94 -12.95
C TRP A 218 13.94 11.53 -12.45
N MET A 219 13.25 11.02 -11.43
CA MET A 219 13.49 9.67 -10.91
C MET A 219 13.04 8.63 -11.93
N TRP A 220 11.90 8.84 -12.59
CA TRP A 220 11.43 7.99 -13.67
C TRP A 220 12.39 7.97 -14.86
N ASP A 221 12.97 9.11 -15.23
CA ASP A 221 13.98 9.16 -16.29
C ASP A 221 15.23 8.35 -15.91
N THR A 222 15.62 8.40 -14.64
CA THR A 222 16.74 7.61 -14.10
C THR A 222 16.42 6.11 -14.11
N ILE A 223 15.23 5.71 -13.65
CA ILE A 223 14.75 4.32 -13.67
C ILE A 223 14.73 3.76 -15.10
N LYS A 224 14.19 4.52 -16.06
CA LYS A 224 14.12 4.10 -17.48
C LYS A 224 15.50 3.92 -18.09
N LYS A 225 16.43 4.83 -17.79
CA LYS A 225 17.84 4.72 -18.22
C LYS A 225 18.51 3.48 -17.62
N ALA A 226 18.39 3.29 -16.31
CA ALA A 226 18.94 2.12 -15.63
C ALA A 226 18.42 0.80 -16.22
N GLY A 227 17.12 0.69 -16.45
CA GLY A 227 16.53 -0.48 -17.11
C GLY A 227 17.10 -0.72 -18.52
N SER A 228 17.27 0.35 -19.30
CA SER A 228 17.86 0.26 -20.65
C SER A 228 19.34 -0.17 -20.61
N GLU A 229 20.11 0.28 -19.63
CA GLU A 229 21.51 -0.15 -19.45
C GLU A 229 21.61 -1.62 -19.02
N TYR A 230 20.70 -2.08 -18.16
CA TYR A 230 20.66 -3.48 -17.74
C TYR A 230 20.38 -4.41 -18.92
N GLU A 231 19.42 -4.06 -19.80
CA GLU A 231 19.11 -4.86 -20.99
C GLU A 231 20.32 -5.01 -21.92
N LYS A 232 21.21 -4.02 -22.00
CA LYS A 232 22.45 -4.13 -22.77
C LYS A 232 23.41 -5.17 -22.19
N LEU A 233 23.35 -5.48 -20.89
CA LEU A 233 24.17 -6.54 -20.31
C LEU A 233 23.83 -7.93 -20.84
N ASN A 234 22.61 -8.14 -21.36
CA ASN A 234 22.17 -9.41 -21.94
C ASN A 234 22.92 -9.76 -23.24
N SER A 235 23.46 -8.77 -23.96
CA SER A 235 24.23 -9.01 -25.18
C SER A 235 25.71 -9.31 -24.94
N LEU A 236 26.20 -9.18 -23.70
CA LEU A 236 27.59 -9.48 -23.35
C LEU A 236 27.84 -10.99 -23.35
N ASP A 237 28.75 -11.44 -24.22
CA ASP A 237 29.18 -12.84 -24.38
C ASP A 237 30.20 -13.28 -23.31
N MET A 238 29.92 -12.91 -22.05
CA MET A 238 30.75 -13.22 -20.90
C MET A 238 30.02 -14.16 -19.95
N THR A 239 30.66 -15.28 -19.62
CA THR A 239 29.99 -16.42 -18.92
C THR A 239 30.68 -16.84 -17.63
N SER A 240 31.68 -16.10 -17.15
CA SER A 240 32.35 -16.40 -15.88
C SER A 240 31.39 -16.26 -14.70
N ASP A 241 31.66 -16.98 -13.60
CA ASP A 241 30.79 -16.96 -12.43
C ASP A 241 30.75 -15.58 -11.77
N ILE A 242 31.85 -14.83 -11.82
CA ILE A 242 31.89 -13.45 -11.35
C ILE A 242 30.98 -12.52 -12.17
N VAL A 243 30.89 -12.73 -13.49
CA VAL A 243 29.98 -11.97 -14.35
C VAL A 243 28.52 -12.30 -14.06
N LYS A 244 28.19 -13.57 -13.80
CA LYS A 244 26.84 -13.97 -13.40
C LYS A 244 26.44 -13.33 -12.07
N ARG A 245 27.35 -13.34 -11.08
CA ARG A 245 27.17 -12.66 -9.79
C ARG A 245 26.93 -11.16 -9.97
N ALA A 246 27.79 -10.50 -10.73
CA ALA A 246 27.67 -9.08 -11.04
C ALA A 246 26.34 -8.75 -11.74
N LYS A 247 25.94 -9.49 -12.80
CA LYS A 247 24.65 -9.30 -13.47
C LYS A 247 23.46 -9.49 -12.51
N THR A 248 23.54 -10.50 -11.65
CA THR A 248 22.51 -10.73 -10.61
C THR A 248 22.43 -9.55 -9.66
N MET A 249 23.56 -9.02 -9.20
CA MET A 249 23.59 -7.84 -8.34
C MET A 249 23.07 -6.59 -9.05
N ALA A 250 23.42 -6.38 -10.32
CA ALA A 250 22.85 -5.27 -11.10
C ALA A 250 21.32 -5.37 -11.19
N LEU A 251 20.76 -6.58 -11.33
CA LEU A 251 19.31 -6.77 -11.29
C LEU A 251 18.72 -6.42 -9.92
N LYS A 252 19.36 -6.86 -8.82
CA LYS A 252 18.91 -6.53 -7.46
C LYS A 252 18.93 -5.02 -7.21
N GLU A 253 20.01 -4.33 -7.58
CA GLU A 253 20.09 -2.88 -7.46
C GLU A 253 19.07 -2.16 -8.35
N LEU A 254 18.83 -2.65 -9.57
CA LEU A 254 17.78 -2.10 -10.44
C LEU A 254 16.38 -2.26 -9.80
N MET A 255 16.08 -3.42 -9.21
CA MET A 255 14.82 -3.66 -8.51
C MET A 255 14.68 -2.75 -7.28
N LEU A 256 15.77 -2.50 -6.53
CA LEU A 256 15.79 -1.58 -5.41
C LEU A 256 15.55 -0.13 -5.87
N VAL A 257 16.20 0.32 -6.95
CA VAL A 257 15.95 1.64 -7.59
C VAL A 257 14.50 1.80 -8.05
N GLN A 258 13.87 0.71 -8.50
CA GLN A 258 12.49 0.67 -8.97
C GLN A 258 11.42 0.66 -7.87
N SER A 259 11.80 0.64 -6.58
CA SER A 259 10.81 0.68 -5.51
C SER A 259 9.99 1.97 -5.56
N SER A 260 8.65 1.81 -5.51
CA SER A 260 7.71 2.93 -5.47
C SER A 260 7.80 3.76 -4.18
N ASP A 261 8.36 3.19 -3.11
CA ASP A 261 8.50 3.87 -1.81
C ASP A 261 9.33 5.14 -1.94
N TRP A 262 10.37 5.15 -2.77
CA TRP A 262 11.22 6.33 -2.96
C TRP A 262 10.42 7.52 -3.50
N LEU A 263 9.60 7.28 -4.51
CA LEU A 263 8.78 8.31 -5.13
C LEU A 263 7.68 8.77 -4.17
N PHE A 264 7.07 7.84 -3.44
CA PHE A 264 6.08 8.15 -2.40
C PHE A 264 6.66 9.04 -1.29
N MET A 265 7.84 8.73 -0.78
CA MET A 265 8.52 9.47 0.29
C MET A 265 8.96 10.86 -0.16
N VAL A 266 9.38 11.01 -1.42
CA VAL A 266 9.70 12.32 -2.01
C VAL A 266 8.44 13.19 -2.08
N THR A 267 7.34 12.66 -2.62
CA THR A 267 6.09 13.41 -2.77
C THR A 267 5.48 13.83 -1.43
N ASN A 268 5.46 12.95 -0.43
CA ASN A 268 4.86 13.28 0.88
C ASN A 268 5.79 14.10 1.79
N ASN A 269 7.04 14.36 1.36
CA ASN A 269 8.05 15.15 2.06
C ASN A 269 8.32 14.76 3.53
N LEU A 270 7.98 13.54 3.95
CA LEU A 270 8.18 13.07 5.32
C LEU A 270 9.65 12.76 5.60
N THR A 271 10.34 12.19 4.61
CA THR A 271 11.72 11.66 4.71
C THR A 271 12.43 11.76 3.34
N LYS A 272 12.21 12.86 2.63
CA LYS A 272 12.70 13.08 1.25
C LYS A 272 14.20 12.88 1.11
N ASP A 273 15.00 13.45 2.02
CA ASP A 273 16.46 13.34 1.98
C ASP A 273 16.94 11.88 2.11
N TYR A 274 16.27 11.10 2.96
CA TYR A 274 16.58 9.68 3.10
C TYR A 274 16.23 8.90 1.82
N ALA A 275 15.05 9.16 1.25
CA ALA A 275 14.62 8.51 0.01
C ALA A 275 15.58 8.83 -1.16
N MET A 276 15.94 10.11 -1.32
CA MET A 276 16.91 10.54 -2.34
C MET A 276 18.27 9.87 -2.13
N LYS A 277 18.78 9.86 -0.90
CA LYS A 277 20.04 9.20 -0.57
C LYS A 277 20.03 7.72 -0.96
N ARG A 278 19.02 6.97 -0.52
CA ARG A 278 18.90 5.53 -0.81
C ARG A 278 18.76 5.26 -2.31
N PHE A 279 17.93 6.04 -3.00
CA PHE A 279 17.75 5.92 -4.44
C PHE A 279 19.08 6.09 -5.19
N PHE A 280 19.84 7.14 -4.89
CA PHE A 280 21.14 7.37 -5.52
C PHE A 280 22.21 6.35 -5.11
N GLU A 281 22.18 5.85 -3.88
CA GLU A 281 23.07 4.77 -3.44
C GLU A 281 22.89 3.51 -4.29
N HIS A 282 21.66 3.03 -4.44
CA HIS A 282 21.36 1.87 -5.29
C HIS A 282 21.68 2.13 -6.77
N TYR A 283 21.34 3.31 -7.28
CA TYR A 283 21.67 3.67 -8.66
C TYR A 283 23.18 3.74 -8.91
N THR A 284 23.97 4.22 -7.96
CA THR A 284 25.43 4.29 -8.08
C THR A 284 26.06 2.90 -8.03
N LYS A 285 25.56 2.01 -7.15
CA LYS A 285 25.97 0.60 -7.12
C LYS A 285 25.67 -0.09 -8.46
N PHE A 286 24.46 0.12 -8.99
CA PHE A 286 24.06 -0.37 -10.31
C PHE A 286 25.01 0.10 -11.42
N LEU A 287 25.28 1.41 -11.51
CA LEU A 287 26.16 1.97 -12.53
C LEU A 287 27.58 1.41 -12.45
N ARG A 288 28.16 1.30 -11.24
CA ARG A 288 29.49 0.71 -11.06
C ARG A 288 29.58 -0.70 -11.65
N ILE A 289 28.54 -1.52 -11.45
CA ILE A 289 28.49 -2.88 -11.99
C ILE A 289 28.39 -2.86 -13.51
N VAL A 290 27.48 -2.04 -14.06
CA VAL A 290 27.30 -1.91 -15.51
C VAL A 290 28.60 -1.49 -16.19
N ASP A 291 29.26 -0.45 -15.68
CA ASP A 291 30.49 0.11 -16.26
C ASP A 291 31.61 -0.94 -16.26
N VAL A 292 31.84 -1.63 -15.13
CA VAL A 292 32.85 -2.70 -15.03
C VAL A 292 32.57 -3.85 -16.01
N LEU A 293 31.30 -4.24 -16.16
CA LEU A 293 30.93 -5.32 -17.09
C LEU A 293 31.04 -4.89 -18.55
N GLN A 294 30.70 -3.65 -18.89
CA GLN A 294 30.81 -3.15 -20.26
C GLN A 294 32.27 -2.94 -20.69
N GLU A 295 33.11 -2.46 -19.78
CA GLU A 295 34.54 -2.23 -20.04
C GLU A 295 35.40 -3.49 -19.84
N ASN A 296 34.81 -4.58 -19.33
CA ASN A 296 35.50 -5.83 -18.98
C ASN A 296 36.68 -5.61 -18.01
N GLN A 297 36.51 -4.71 -17.03
CA GLN A 297 37.52 -4.33 -16.04
C GLN A 297 37.25 -4.99 -14.69
N ILE A 298 37.22 -6.32 -14.67
CA ILE A 298 36.98 -7.09 -13.45
C ILE A 298 38.31 -7.30 -12.72
N ASP A 299 38.60 -6.47 -11.73
CA ASP A 299 39.79 -6.55 -10.87
C ASP A 299 39.46 -7.05 -9.45
N GLU A 300 40.50 -7.26 -8.64
CA GLU A 300 40.35 -7.73 -7.26
C GLU A 300 39.56 -6.75 -6.38
N GLU A 301 39.70 -5.44 -6.60
CA GLU A 301 38.97 -4.40 -5.86
C GLU A 301 37.47 -4.49 -6.14
N PHE A 302 37.08 -4.65 -7.41
CA PHE A 302 35.68 -4.84 -7.79
C PHE A 302 35.11 -6.11 -7.20
N ILE A 303 35.85 -7.22 -7.18
CA ILE A 303 35.38 -8.49 -6.60
C ILE A 303 35.15 -8.36 -5.10
N GLU A 304 36.04 -7.68 -4.38
CA GLU A 304 35.88 -7.41 -2.94
C GLU A 304 34.67 -6.49 -2.69
N TRP A 305 34.54 -5.42 -3.48
CA TRP A 305 33.40 -4.51 -3.40
C TRP A 305 32.07 -5.23 -3.69
N LEU A 306 32.01 -6.04 -4.76
CA LEU A 306 30.83 -6.81 -5.14
C LEU A 306 30.41 -7.75 -4.00
N THR A 307 31.37 -8.44 -3.39
CA THR A 307 31.10 -9.36 -2.27
C THR A 307 30.52 -8.62 -1.06
N ARG A 308 31.00 -7.41 -0.75
CA ARG A 308 30.42 -6.58 0.29
C ARG A 308 29.00 -6.12 -0.06
N THR A 309 28.76 -5.70 -1.31
CA THR A 309 27.44 -5.25 -1.76
C THR A 309 26.43 -6.41 -1.77
N GLU A 310 26.85 -7.61 -2.14
CA GLU A 310 26.04 -8.84 -2.00
C GLU A 310 25.60 -9.09 -0.55
N HIS A 311 26.45 -8.78 0.43
CA HIS A 311 26.10 -8.89 1.85
C HIS A 311 25.24 -7.73 2.37
N GLU A 312 25.43 -6.52 1.84
CA GLU A 312 24.66 -5.35 2.22
C GLU A 312 23.22 -5.43 1.70
N ASP A 313 23.06 -5.81 0.44
CA ASP A 313 21.79 -5.88 -0.29
C ASP A 313 21.40 -7.34 -0.58
N ASP A 314 21.39 -8.15 0.49
CA ASP A 314 21.12 -9.59 0.44
C ASP A 314 19.62 -9.92 0.33
N ILE A 315 19.07 -9.62 -0.86
CA ILE A 315 17.66 -9.88 -1.21
C ILE A 315 17.57 -10.84 -2.39
N PHE A 316 16.47 -11.58 -2.53
CA PHE A 316 16.22 -12.51 -3.65
C PHE A 316 17.35 -13.55 -3.84
N LEU A 317 17.65 -14.29 -2.76
CA LEU A 317 18.63 -15.38 -2.71
C LEU A 317 18.32 -16.52 -3.69
#